data_AF-A0A7Y2AFL6-F1
#
_entry.id   AF-A0A7Y2AFL6-F1
#
_cell.length_a   1.000
_cell.length_b   1.000
_cell.length_c   1.000
_cell.angle_alpha   90.00
_cell.angle_beta   90.00
_cell.angle_gamma   90.00
#
_symmetry.space_group_name_H-M   'P 1'
#
loop_
_entity.id
_entity.type
_entity.pdbx_description
1 polymer ?
#
loop_
_entity_poly.entity_id
_entity_poly.type
_entity_poly.pdbx_seq_one_letter_code
_entity_poly.pdbx_strand_id
1 'polypeptide(L)' 'MRALIVYSTHEGQTERIAEHIAQRFRDRAIAIDTYNVSELPEDEIAVETYDAVMVGSSLHFGQHDPHAFAFVNQNLPR' A
#
# COMPACT_ATOMS: atom_id res chain seq x y z
N MET A 1 11.91 1.19 13.26
CA MET A 1 10.95 1.72 12.29
C MET A 1 10.75 0.70 11.19
N ARG A 2 9.52 0.25 10.99
CA ARG A 2 9.08 -0.60 9.89
C ARG A 2 7.88 0.07 9.22
N ALA A 3 7.95 0.25 7.91
CA ALA A 3 6.91 0.88 7.13
C ALA A 3 6.19 -0.13 6.23
N LEU A 4 4.99 0.23 5.81
CA LEU A 4 4.17 -0.53 4.88
C LEU A 4 3.77 0.37 3.70
N ILE A 5 3.89 -0.14 2.48
CA ILE A 5 3.19 0.38 1.31
C ILE A 5 2.17 -0.67 0.88
N VAL A 6 0.91 -0.28 0.84
CA VAL A 6 -0.11 -1.03 0.10
C VAL A 6 -0.47 -0.26 -1.15
N TYR A 7 -0.67 -0.96 -2.25
CA TYR A 7 -1.10 -0.35 -3.49
C TYR A 7 -2.12 -1.19 -4.24
N SER A 8 -2.91 -0.56 -5.09
CA SER A 8 -3.65 -1.23 -6.16
C SER A 8 -3.35 -0.57 -7.51
N THR A 9 -3.28 -1.38 -8.55
CA THR A 9 -2.89 -0.93 -9.88
C THR A 9 -3.58 -1.74 -10.98
N HIS A 10 -3.95 -1.07 -12.09
CA HIS A 10 -4.42 -1.76 -13.29
C HIS A 10 -3.33 -1.87 -14.36
N GLU A 11 -2.56 -0.78 -14.58
CA GLU A 11 -1.54 -0.69 -15.63
C GLU A 11 -0.10 -0.61 -15.08
N GLY A 12 0.10 -0.92 -13.80
CA GLY A 12 1.42 -0.97 -13.15
C GLY A 12 2.02 0.40 -12.78
N GLN A 13 1.35 1.53 -13.06
CA GLN A 13 1.92 2.85 -12.73
C GLN A 13 2.04 3.05 -11.22
N THR A 14 0.99 2.72 -10.46
CA THR A 14 1.01 2.81 -9.00
C THR A 14 2.06 1.88 -8.40
N GLU A 15 2.23 0.67 -8.96
CA GLU A 15 3.27 -0.26 -8.55
C GLU A 15 4.67 0.33 -8.75
N ARG A 16 4.96 0.94 -9.89
CA ARG A 16 6.25 1.59 -10.14
C ARG A 16 6.52 2.72 -9.14
N ILE A 17 5.50 3.48 -8.76
CA ILE A 17 5.61 4.52 -7.73
C ILE A 17 5.87 3.88 -6.36
N ALA A 18 5.12 2.85 -5.99
CA ALA A 18 5.28 2.12 -4.73
C ALA A 18 6.71 1.56 -4.60
N GLU A 19 7.21 0.89 -5.65
CA GLU A 19 8.55 0.32 -5.67
C GLU A 19 9.64 1.40 -5.63
N HIS A 20 9.44 2.53 -6.31
CA HIS A 20 10.35 3.67 -6.22
C HIS A 20 10.44 4.21 -4.78
N ILE A 21 9.31 4.38 -4.10
CA ILE A 21 9.28 4.82 -2.69
C ILE A 21 9.95 3.77 -1.80
N ALA A 22 9.61 2.48 -1.97
CA ALA A 22 10.21 1.38 -1.22
C ALA A 22 11.74 1.35 -1.37
N GLN A 23 12.26 1.61 -2.57
CA GLN A 23 13.69 1.71 -2.80
C GLN A 23 14.33 2.83 -1.95
N ARG A 24 13.68 4.00 -1.84
CA ARG A 24 14.20 5.12 -1.01
C ARG A 24 14.23 4.80 0.48
N PHE A 25 13.35 3.92 0.97
CA PHE A 25 13.40 3.40 2.34
C PHE A 25 14.55 2.39 2.51
N ARG A 26 14.68 1.45 1.57
CA ARG A 26 15.77 0.45 1.58
C ARG A 26 17.15 1.11 1.50
N ASP A 27 17.33 2.16 0.70
CA ASP A 27 18.57 2.93 0.59
C ASP A 27 19.00 3.56 1.93
N ARG A 28 18.06 3.76 2.85
CA ARG A 28 18.28 4.30 4.20
C ARG A 28 18.30 3.22 5.29
N ALA A 29 18.34 1.95 4.89
CA ALA A 29 18.26 0.79 5.79
C ALA A 29 17.01 0.78 6.68
N ILE A 30 15.89 1.34 6.20
CA ILE A 30 14.60 1.28 6.87
C ILE A 30 13.83 0.06 6.33
N ALA A 31 13.33 -0.78 7.22
CA ALA A 31 12.49 -1.93 6.84
C ALA A 31 11.18 -1.44 6.23
N ILE A 32 10.83 -1.97 5.06
CA ILE A 32 9.58 -1.64 4.37
C ILE A 32 9.05 -2.88 3.66
N ASP A 33 7.75 -3.13 3.81
CA ASP A 33 7.03 -4.15 3.04
C ASP A 33 6.13 -3.46 2.02
N THR A 34 5.95 -4.12 0.86
CA THR A 34 5.13 -3.60 -0.24
C THR A 34 4.16 -4.69 -0.69
N TYR A 35 2.85 -4.41 -0.68
CA TYR A 35 1.81 -5.37 -1.06
C TYR A 35 0.82 -4.79 -2.07
N ASN A 36 0.46 -5.59 -3.08
CA ASN A 36 -0.67 -5.30 -3.95
C ASN A 36 -1.96 -5.82 -3.33
N VAL A 37 -2.86 -4.93 -2.89
CA VAL A 37 -4.13 -5.32 -2.23
C VAL A 37 -5.17 -5.87 -3.21
N SER A 38 -4.92 -5.84 -4.52
CA SER A 38 -5.74 -6.59 -5.48
C SER A 38 -5.35 -8.07 -5.59
N GLU A 39 -4.18 -8.45 -5.07
CA GLU A 39 -3.62 -9.80 -5.17
C GLU A 39 -3.55 -10.53 -3.82
N LEU A 40 -3.69 -9.79 -2.72
CA LEU A 40 -3.65 -10.30 -1.36
C LEU A 40 -4.94 -9.95 -0.62
N PRO A 41 -5.49 -10.87 0.19
CA PRO A 41 -6.59 -10.53 1.09
C PRO A 41 -6.16 -9.43 2.06
N GLU A 42 -7.03 -8.43 2.23
CA GLU A 42 -6.83 -7.25 3.08
C GLU A 42 -6.68 -7.57 4.57
N ASP A 43 -7.17 -8.73 5.02
CA ASP A 43 -7.11 -9.25 6.38
C ASP A 43 -5.80 -9.97 6.73
N GLU A 44 -4.95 -10.26 5.75
CA GLU A 44 -3.64 -10.89 5.97
C GLU A 44 -2.57 -9.89 6.46
N ILE A 45 -2.85 -8.59 6.40
CA ILE A 45 -1.90 -7.53 6.74
C ILE A 45 -2.21 -7.00 8.15
N ALA A 46 -1.36 -7.35 9.12
CA ALA A 46 -1.40 -6.80 10.48
C ALA A 46 -0.85 -5.37 10.51
N VAL A 47 -1.65 -4.40 10.04
CA VAL A 47 -1.28 -2.98 9.86
C VAL A 47 -0.77 -2.34 11.15
N GLU A 48 -1.30 -2.75 12.29
CA GLU A 48 -0.91 -2.29 13.62
C GLU A 48 0.54 -2.61 14.02
N THR A 49 1.20 -3.53 13.29
CA THR A 49 2.61 -3.88 13.52
C THR A 49 3.59 -2.93 12.83
N TYR A 50 3.08 -1.99 12.03
CA TYR A 50 3.88 -1.02 11.29
C TYR A 50 3.86 0.35 11.97
N ASP A 51 5.00 1.04 11.94
CA ASP A 51 5.13 2.39 12.47
C ASP A 51 4.53 3.45 11.52
N ALA A 52 4.44 3.14 10.23
CA ALA A 52 3.93 4.02 9.19
C ALA A 52 3.33 3.21 8.03
N VAL A 53 2.24 3.72 7.46
CA VAL A 53 1.50 3.07 6.36
C VAL A 53 1.26 4.09 5.25
N MET A 54 1.57 3.71 4.02
CA MET A 54 1.28 4.46 2.80
C MET A 54 0.32 3.66 1.92
N VAL A 55 -0.70 4.33 1.39
CA VAL A 55 -1.70 3.71 0.50
C VAL A 55 -1.65 4.37 -0.86
N GLY A 56 -1.42 3.56 -1.90
CA GLY A 56 -1.48 3.97 -3.30
C GLY A 56 -2.67 3.36 -4.01
N SER A 57 -3.33 4.12 -4.87
CA SER A 57 -4.38 3.60 -5.73
C SER A 57 -4.22 4.18 -7.11
N SER A 58 -4.47 3.36 -8.13
CA SER A 58 -4.77 3.91 -9.45
C SER A 58 -6.04 4.78 -9.41
N LEU A 59 -6.20 5.66 -10.39
CA LEU A 59 -7.40 6.48 -10.55
C LEU A 59 -8.02 6.19 -11.92
N HIS A 60 -9.23 5.64 -11.94
CA HIS A 60 -9.98 5.36 -13.15
C HIS A 60 -11.30 6.12 -13.10
N PHE A 61 -11.58 6.93 -14.11
CA PHE A 61 -12.80 7.75 -14.19
C PHE A 61 -13.06 8.61 -12.93
N GLY A 62 -11.99 9.09 -12.29
CA GLY A 62 -12.07 9.90 -11.07
C GLY A 62 -12.33 9.11 -9.78
N GLN A 63 -12.31 7.78 -9.84
CA GLN A 63 -12.49 6.90 -8.67
C GLN A 63 -11.20 6.15 -8.36
N HIS A 64 -10.93 6.02 -7.07
CA HIS A 64 -9.91 5.08 -6.58
C HIS A 64 -10.39 3.65 -6.80
N ASP A 65 -9.42 2.76 -6.96
CA ASP A 65 -9.67 1.34 -7.09
C ASP A 65 -10.33 0.80 -5.80
N PRO A 66 -11.38 -0.05 -5.92
CA PRO A 66 -12.14 -0.52 -4.77
C PRO A 66 -11.31 -1.30 -3.73
N HIS A 67 -10.25 -2.00 -4.14
CA HIS A 67 -9.41 -2.77 -3.22
C HIS A 67 -8.64 -1.86 -2.27
N ALA A 68 -8.11 -0.74 -2.76
CA ALA A 68 -7.46 0.25 -1.90
C ALA A 68 -8.46 0.90 -0.92
N PHE A 69 -9.69 1.16 -1.38
CA PHE A 69 -10.74 1.72 -0.53
C PHE A 69 -11.22 0.74 0.55
N ALA A 70 -11.39 -0.53 0.21
CA ALA A 70 -11.75 -1.59 1.15
C ALA A 70 -10.69 -1.74 2.25
N PHE A 71 -9.40 -1.81 1.85
CA PHE A 71 -8.28 -1.89 2.78
C PHE A 71 -8.27 -0.74 3.79
N VAL A 72 -8.46 0.50 3.32
CA VAL A 72 -8.51 1.67 4.20
C VAL A 72 -9.66 1.55 5.20
N ASN A 73 -10.88 1.25 4.74
CA ASN A 73 -12.05 1.16 5.62
C ASN A 73 -11.92 0.10 6.71
N GLN A 74 -11.23 -1.00 6.44
CA GLN A 74 -11.00 -2.05 7.43
C GLN A 74 -9.99 -1.66 8.51
N ASN A 75 -9.06 -0.78 8.16
CA ASN A 75 -7.93 -0.40 9.02
C ASN A 75 -8.06 1.03 9.59
N LEU A 76 -9.17 1.73 9.33
CA LEU A 76 -9.44 3.02 9.95
C LEU A 76 -9.63 2.84 11.47
N PRO A 77 -8.98 3.66 12.31
CA PRO A 77 -9.25 3.67 13.75
C PRO A 77 -10.73 3.99 13.99
N ARG A 78 -11.38 3.22 14.86
CA ARG A 78 -12.75 3.49 15.32
C ARG A 78 -12.78 4.54 16.43
#